data_AF-A0A917CIT6-F1
#
_entry.id   AF-A0A917CIT6-F1
#
_cell.length_a   1.000
_cell.length_b   1.000
_cell.length_c   1.000
_cell.angle_alpha   90.00
_cell.angle_beta   90.00
_cell.angle_gamma   90.00
#
_symmetry.space_group_name_H-M   'P 1'
#
loop_
_entity.id
_entity.type
_entity.pdbx_description
1 polymer ?
#
loop_
_entity_poly.entity_id
_entity_poly.type
_entity_poly.pdbx_seq_one_letter_code
_entity_poly.pdbx_strand_id
1 'polypeptide(L)'
;MKKSSEGNALLLIEAEMEEYPFLPSKLADYSSITLPILAITGKQSPSAKLISESNGGIVCGHDSDSILNALTSIEKSSLQVSPQLNSHFSPDGVVKNYNEIILNSHT
;
A
#
# COMPACT_ATOMS: atom_id res chain seq x y z
N MET A 1 17.61 2.06 -11.08
CA MET A 1 17.10 1.34 -9.89
C MET A 1 17.07 -0.15 -10.20
N LYS A 2 17.84 -0.99 -9.50
CA LYS A 2 17.83 -2.45 -9.74
C LYS A 2 16.47 -3.02 -9.33
N LYS A 3 15.80 -3.77 -10.22
CA LYS A 3 14.51 -4.42 -9.96
C LYS A 3 14.67 -5.46 -8.86
N SER A 4 13.83 -5.34 -7.83
CA SER A 4 13.58 -6.34 -6.78
C SER A 4 12.79 -7.53 -7.34
N SER A 5 13.33 -8.25 -8.33
CA SER A 5 12.57 -9.27 -9.07
C SER A 5 12.70 -10.69 -8.51
N GLU A 6 13.32 -10.88 -7.34
CA GLU A 6 13.52 -12.22 -6.76
C GLU A 6 12.60 -12.52 -5.56
N GLY A 7 11.92 -11.51 -5.00
CA GLY A 7 11.02 -11.69 -3.85
C GLY A 7 9.55 -11.88 -4.26
N ASN A 8 8.79 -12.62 -3.44
CA ASN A 8 7.36 -12.86 -3.65
C ASN A 8 6.47 -11.64 -3.30
N ALA A 9 6.99 -10.70 -2.50
CA ALA A 9 6.27 -9.52 -2.04
C ALA A 9 7.23 -8.38 -1.65
N LEU A 10 6.68 -7.18 -1.52
CA LEU A 10 7.32 -6.00 -0.93
C LEU A 10 6.86 -5.87 0.52
N LEU A 11 7.74 -5.41 1.41
CA LEU A 11 7.43 -5.27 2.83
C LEU A 11 7.36 -3.80 3.22
N LEU A 12 6.21 -3.37 3.72
CA LEU A 12 5.99 -2.06 4.33
C LEU A 12 5.73 -2.27 5.82
N ILE A 13 6.54 -1.65 6.67
CA ILE A 13 6.37 -1.70 8.13
C ILE A 13 6.18 -0.28 8.63
N GLU A 14 5.08 -0.06 9.32
CA GLU A 14 4.82 1.18 10.05
C GLU A 14 4.94 0.91 11.56
N ALA A 15 5.27 1.95 12.33
CA ALA A 15 5.28 1.84 13.78
C ALA A 15 3.86 1.52 14.30
N GLU A 16 3.77 0.76 15.39
CA GLU A 16 2.50 0.57 16.09
C GLU A 16 2.12 1.88 16.77
N MET A 17 0.98 2.45 16.35
CA MET A 17 0.49 3.74 16.83
C MET A 17 -1.01 3.65 17.10
N GLU A 18 -1.50 4.53 17.98
CA GLU A 18 -2.95 4.70 18.21
C GLU A 18 -3.63 5.37 17.00
N GLU A 19 -2.98 6.38 16.45
CA GLU A 19 -3.39 7.08 15.23
C GLU A 19 -2.30 6.96 14.16
N TYR A 20 -2.70 6.80 12.90
CA TYR A 20 -1.81 6.66 11.75
C TYR A 20 -1.94 7.89 10.82
N PRO A 21 -1.36 9.04 11.18
CA PRO A 21 -1.62 10.30 10.47
C PRO A 21 -0.88 10.41 9.14
N PHE A 22 0.09 9.52 8.87
CA PHE A 22 1.00 9.67 7.75
C PHE A 22 0.77 8.62 6.66
N LEU A 23 0.93 9.06 5.42
CA LEU A 23 1.09 8.19 4.27
C LEU A 23 2.59 8.07 3.95
N PRO A 24 3.24 6.92 4.19
CA PRO A 24 4.67 6.77 3.96
C PRO A 24 4.98 6.90 2.46
N SER A 25 5.96 7.75 2.11
CA SER A 25 6.39 7.93 0.73
C SER A 25 6.88 6.63 0.07
N LYS A 26 7.34 5.66 0.87
CA LYS A 26 7.72 4.33 0.41
C LYS A 26 6.59 3.59 -0.32
N LEU A 27 5.33 3.82 0.07
CA LEU A 27 4.18 3.23 -0.60
C LEU A 27 4.06 3.70 -2.06
N ALA A 28 4.41 4.96 -2.34
CA ALA A 28 4.44 5.50 -3.69
C ALA A 28 5.55 4.87 -4.55
N ASP A 29 6.71 4.54 -3.97
CA ASP A 29 7.75 3.78 -4.69
C ASP A 29 7.23 2.39 -5.06
N TYR A 30 6.63 1.71 -4.07
CA TYR A 30 6.15 0.33 -4.21
C TYR A 30 4.96 0.19 -5.13
N SER A 31 4.12 1.21 -5.27
CA SER A 31 2.95 1.16 -6.15
C SER A 31 3.31 0.91 -7.61
N SER A 32 4.50 1.30 -8.05
CA SER A 32 4.98 1.10 -9.42
C SER A 32 5.50 -0.32 -9.70
N ILE A 33 5.65 -1.16 -8.68
CA ILE A 33 6.22 -2.50 -8.78
C ILE A 33 5.08 -3.52 -8.81
N THR A 34 5.11 -4.44 -9.78
CA THR A 34 4.12 -5.53 -9.91
C THR A 34 4.42 -6.69 -8.96
N LEU A 35 4.51 -6.39 -7.66
CA LEU A 35 4.59 -7.37 -6.58
C LEU A 35 3.59 -6.97 -5.49
N PRO A 36 2.94 -7.93 -4.81
CA PRO A 36 2.08 -7.62 -3.68
C PRO A 36 2.83 -6.93 -2.56
N ILE A 37 2.17 -5.97 -1.90
CA ILE A 37 2.69 -5.32 -0.70
C ILE A 37 2.15 -6.04 0.54
N LEU A 38 3.03 -6.56 1.39
CA LEU A 38 2.72 -6.92 2.76
C LEU A 38 2.90 -5.69 3.64
N ALA A 39 1.81 -5.11 4.13
CA ALA A 39 1.83 -3.96 5.02
C ALA A 39 1.53 -4.37 6.46
N ILE A 40 2.51 -4.20 7.34
CA ILE A 40 2.35 -4.28 8.79
C ILE A 40 2.01 -2.87 9.28
N THR A 41 0.72 -2.62 9.51
CA THR A 41 0.17 -1.28 9.84
C THR A 41 -1.19 -1.41 10.53
N GLY A 42 -1.66 -0.33 11.15
CA GLY A 42 -3.01 -0.27 11.69
C GLY A 42 -4.08 -0.30 10.60
N LYS A 43 -5.19 -0.97 10.86
CA LYS A 43 -6.31 -1.13 9.90
C LYS A 43 -6.90 0.19 9.39
N GLN A 44 -6.77 1.27 10.16
CA GLN A 44 -7.27 2.59 9.82
C GLN A 44 -6.21 3.50 9.18
N SER A 45 -5.00 2.99 8.91
CA SER A 45 -3.96 3.80 8.28
C SER A 45 -4.28 4.13 6.82
N PRO A 46 -3.77 5.26 6.31
CA PRO A 46 -3.86 5.59 4.89
C PRO A 46 -3.32 4.47 3.98
N SER A 47 -2.22 3.82 4.39
CA SER A 47 -1.64 2.68 3.69
C SER A 47 -2.60 1.49 3.63
N ALA A 48 -3.19 1.11 4.78
CA ALA A 48 -4.14 0.01 4.86
C ALA A 48 -5.32 0.22 3.93
N LYS A 49 -5.86 1.45 3.92
CA LYS A 49 -6.97 1.85 3.05
C LYS A 49 -6.59 1.73 1.57
N LEU A 50 -5.51 2.40 1.14
CA LEU A 50 -5.11 2.42 -0.27
C LEU A 50 -4.76 1.05 -0.81
N ILE A 51 -4.04 0.23 -0.03
CA ILE A 51 -3.67 -1.14 -0.42
C ILE A 51 -4.91 -2.00 -0.58
N SER A 52 -5.87 -1.91 0.36
CA SER A 52 -7.09 -2.71 0.33
C SER A 52 -8.04 -2.30 -0.80
N GLU A 53 -8.27 -0.99 -0.98
CA GLU A 53 -9.14 -0.45 -2.03
C GLU A 53 -8.59 -0.69 -3.44
N SER A 54 -7.26 -0.74 -3.58
CA SER A 54 -6.59 -0.93 -4.87
C SER A 54 -6.24 -2.39 -5.19
N ASN A 55 -6.59 -3.35 -4.32
CA ASN A 55 -6.10 -4.73 -4.42
C ASN A 55 -4.56 -4.80 -4.62
N GLY A 56 -3.82 -4.01 -3.84
CA GLY A 56 -2.37 -3.83 -3.95
C GLY A 56 -1.55 -4.83 -3.11
N GLY A 57 -2.19 -5.63 -2.26
CA GLY A 57 -1.51 -6.58 -1.39
C GLY A 57 -2.31 -6.98 -0.15
N ILE A 58 -1.60 -7.30 0.93
CA ILE A 58 -2.15 -7.78 2.21
C ILE A 58 -1.79 -6.80 3.32
N VAL A 59 -2.76 -6.49 4.17
CA VAL A 59 -2.58 -5.69 5.38
C VAL A 59 -2.71 -6.60 6.60
N CYS A 60 -1.77 -6.50 7.54
CA CYS A 60 -1.80 -7.20 8.81
C CYS A 60 -1.40 -6.28 9.98
N GLY A 61 -1.76 -6.71 11.19
CA GLY A 61 -1.42 -6.02 12.43
C GLY A 61 0.00 -6.33 12.90
N HIS A 62 0.41 -5.71 14.00
CA HIS A 62 1.75 -5.81 14.57
C HIS A 62 1.99 -7.07 15.42
N ASP A 63 0.95 -7.83 15.72
CA ASP A 63 1.08 -9.09 16.46
C ASP A 63 1.63 -10.23 15.60
N SER A 64 2.34 -11.16 16.26
CA SER A 64 3.04 -12.26 15.59
C SER A 64 2.12 -13.16 14.78
N ASP A 65 0.90 -13.39 15.26
CA ASP A 65 -0.06 -14.27 14.61
C ASP A 65 -0.58 -13.65 13.32
N SER A 66 -0.88 -12.34 13.34
CA SER A 66 -1.27 -11.57 12.16
C SER A 66 -0.18 -11.57 11.09
N ILE A 67 1.07 -11.35 11.49
CA ILE A 67 2.23 -11.36 10.60
C ILE A 67 2.43 -12.75 9.98
N LEU A 68 2.42 -13.81 10.80
CA LEU A 68 2.61 -15.19 10.34
C LEU A 68 1.52 -15.61 9.35
N ASN A 69 0.26 -15.27 9.64
CA ASN A 69 -0.85 -15.54 8.74
C ASN A 69 -0.67 -14.85 7.38
N ALA A 70 -0.26 -13.57 7.40
CA ALA A 70 -0.06 -12.81 6.17
C ALA A 70 1.12 -13.33 5.33
N LEU A 71 2.24 -13.70 5.96
CA LEU A 71 3.38 -14.35 5.28
C LEU A 71 2.94 -15.68 4.65
N THR A 72 2.19 -16.50 5.38
CA THR A 72 1.67 -17.78 4.89
C THR A 72 0.73 -17.59 3.70
N SER A 73 -0.10 -16.54 3.71
CA SER A 73 -0.97 -16.21 2.58
C SER A 73 -0.18 -15.87 1.33
N ILE A 74 0.90 -15.10 1.45
CA ILE A 74 1.78 -14.72 0.31
C ILE A 74 2.47 -15.95 -0.29
N GLU A 75 2.95 -16.87 0.54
CA GLU A 75 3.61 -18.09 0.06
C GLU A 75 2.64 -19.01 -0.69
N LYS A 76 1.41 -19.17 -0.17
CA LYS A 76 0.42 -20.11 -0.71
C LYS A 76 -0.33 -19.60 -1.93
N SER A 77 -0.35 -18.30 -2.18
CA SER A 77 -1.16 -17.70 -3.24
C SER A 77 -0.32 -16.93 -4.25
N SER A 78 -0.59 -17.15 -5.53
CA SER A 78 -0.14 -16.25 -6.59
C SER A 78 -1.00 -14.99 -6.56
N LEU A 79 -0.78 -14.14 -5.55
CA LEU A 79 -1.55 -12.90 -5.38
C LEU A 79 -1.46 -12.06 -6.66
N GLN A 80 -2.58 -11.99 -7.37
CA GLN A 80 -2.73 -11.10 -8.49
C GLN A 80 -3.03 -9.72 -7.93
N VAL A 81 -2.02 -8.85 -7.98
CA VAL A 81 -2.18 -7.46 -7.56
C VAL A 81 -2.46 -6.57 -8.75
N SER A 82 -3.25 -5.54 -8.47
CA SER A 82 -3.66 -4.61 -9.49
C SER A 82 -2.70 -3.42 -9.59
N PRO A 83 -2.44 -2.90 -10.80
CA PRO A 83 -1.67 -1.67 -10.97
C PRO A 83 -2.43 -0.41 -10.49
N GLN A 84 -3.69 -0.55 -10.04
CA GLN A 84 -4.53 0.57 -9.61
C GLN A 84 -3.91 1.41 -8.50
N LEU A 85 -3.15 0.80 -7.58
CA LEU A 85 -2.48 1.54 -6.51
C LEU A 85 -1.56 2.63 -7.08
N ASN A 86 -0.89 2.36 -8.20
CA ASN A 86 -0.01 3.33 -8.85
C ASN A 86 -0.75 4.54 -9.42
N SER A 87 -2.05 4.42 -9.71
CA SER A 87 -2.85 5.52 -10.23
C SER A 87 -3.02 6.66 -9.23
N HIS A 88 -2.82 6.42 -7.93
CA HIS A 88 -2.83 7.46 -6.90
C HIS A 88 -1.53 8.28 -6.85
N PHE A 89 -0.42 7.69 -7.30
CA PHE A 89 0.93 8.24 -7.15
C PHE A 89 1.60 8.60 -8.49
N SER A 90 0.99 8.22 -9.62
CA SER A 90 1.46 8.65 -10.93
C SER A 90 1.33 10.17 -11.06
N PRO A 91 2.17 10.82 -11.90
CA PRO A 91 2.06 12.27 -12.14
C PRO A 91 0.63 12.69 -12.50
N ASP A 92 -0.04 11.94 -13.39
CA ASP A 92 -1.42 12.22 -13.79
C ASP A 92 -2.41 12.06 -12.62
N GLY A 93 -2.21 11.03 -11.79
CA GLY A 93 -3.01 10.79 -10.60
C GLY A 93 -2.91 11.90 -9.57
N VAL A 94 -1.67 12.36 -9.32
CA VAL A 94 -1.40 13.48 -8.42
C VAL A 94 -2.06 14.75 -8.95
N VAL A 95 -1.84 15.10 -10.23
CA VAL A 95 -2.46 16.28 -10.84
C VAL A 95 -3.99 16.23 -10.73
N LYS A 96 -4.60 15.06 -10.99
CA LYS A 96 -6.04 14.86 -10.84
C LYS A 96 -6.50 15.14 -9.40
N ASN A 97 -5.85 14.54 -8.39
CA ASN A 97 -6.20 14.73 -6.98
C ASN A 97 -6.11 16.21 -6.56
N TYR A 98 -5.05 16.91 -6.96
CA TYR A 98 -4.90 18.34 -6.66
C TYR A 98 -5.97 19.20 -7.32
N ASN A 99 -6.33 18.91 -8.57
CA ASN A 99 -7.40 19.61 -9.27
C ASN A 99 -8.75 19.43 -8.56
N GLU A 100 -9.07 18.21 -8.11
CA GLU A 100 -10.31 17.94 -7.35
C GLU A 100 -10.35 18.73 -6.04
N ILE A 101 -9.25 18.79 -5.30
CA ILE A 101 -9.16 19.56 -4.05
C ILE A 101 -9.37 21.05 -4.31
N ILE A 102 -8.66 21.61 -5.30
CA ILE A 102 -8.74 23.04 -5.63
C ILE A 102 -10.15 23.41 -6.10
N LEU A 103 -10.75 22.62 -6.99
CA LEU A 103 -12.08 22.91 -7.54
C LEU A 103 -13.19 22.76 -6.51
N ASN A 104 -13.11 21.77 -5.62
CA ASN A 104 -14.10 21.56 -4.55
C ASN A 104 -13.93 22.53 -3.37
N SER A 105 -12.78 23.22 -3.26
CA SER A 105 -12.54 24.24 -2.23
C SER A 105 -13.23 25.59 -2.50
N HIS A 106 -13.96 25.72 -3.61
CA HIS A 106 -14.70 26.91 -4.02
C HIS A 106 -16.24 26.78 -3.93
N THR A 107 -16.74 25.72 -3.29
CA THR A 107 -18.16 25.51 -2.94
C THR A 107 -18.35 25.50 -1.44
#